data_AF-A0A350C856-F1
#
_entry.id   AF-A0A350C856-F1
#
_cell.length_a   1.000
_cell.length_b   1.000
_cell.length_c   1.000
_cell.angle_alpha   90.00
_cell.angle_beta   90.00
_cell.angle_gamma   90.00
#
_symmetry.space_group_name_H-M   'P 1'
#
loop_
_entity.id
_entity.type
_entity.pdbx_description
1 polymer ?
#
loop_
_entity_poly.entity_id
_entity_poly.type
_entity_poly.pdbx_seq_one_letter_code
_entity_poly.pdbx_strand_id
1 'polypeptide(L)'
;MTAADRTIVVDGSVQSLSAGDTVRFTGGVGSGLVLTVESATDGRIVVREPLARDERDGRLVRILPLQAFATDTLTATLPATSAATSDQLQLYRRDGGVTGQKITAVQTRGDQLLLTLARDPGPRYHSESFAVVLRRTQRCSIPLAILIVLGTASGLGLIHGLLITRLRLQPFVVTLCGLLIYRGASRWLTNDNPAGFGELQSVLGPVASGRVGLLLKGDRILFGIPIPFFLMTGLAIVATIVLTRTVWGRYLLALGRNEEAARFSGINTGRVTVMAYVICAVMAAVGGMLFSLEYSSISPSSFGNSFELYAIAAAVLGGCSLRGGEGSVPGVVIGTAVMQVLNNMIMLLRIPQSLEYTIIGAVILLGVLGDELVRRTAARRRLRQSIT
;
A
#
# COMPACT_ATOMS: atom_id res chain seq x y z
N MET A 1 17.27 27.98 -23.15
CA MET A 1 16.24 27.65 -24.16
C MET A 1 15.67 26.29 -23.77
N THR A 2 14.77 26.28 -22.77
CA THR A 2 13.30 26.19 -22.90
C THR A 2 12.82 24.87 -23.52
N ALA A 3 11.84 24.26 -22.86
CA ALA A 3 11.25 22.97 -23.16
C ALA A 3 11.03 22.78 -24.66
N ALA A 4 11.44 21.63 -25.21
CA ALA A 4 11.25 21.33 -26.62
C ALA A 4 9.75 21.19 -26.90
N ASP A 5 9.17 22.23 -27.49
CA ASP A 5 7.80 22.24 -27.98
C ASP A 5 7.65 21.09 -29.01
N ARG A 6 6.63 20.24 -28.84
CA ARG A 6 6.30 19.20 -29.83
C ARG A 6 5.15 19.70 -30.69
N THR A 7 5.44 19.90 -31.98
CA THR A 7 4.41 20.23 -32.98
C THR A 7 3.68 18.95 -33.39
N ILE A 8 2.37 18.86 -33.13
CA ILE A 8 1.55 17.73 -33.54
C ILE A 8 0.75 18.16 -34.77
N VAL A 9 1.00 17.50 -35.91
CA VAL A 9 0.23 17.76 -37.14
C VAL A 9 -1.06 16.94 -37.06
N VAL A 10 -2.19 17.63 -36.97
CA VAL A 10 -3.52 17.02 -36.90
C VAL A 10 -4.21 17.29 -38.23
N ASP A 11 -4.40 16.24 -39.02
CA ASP A 11 -5.05 16.37 -40.33
C ASP A 11 -6.56 16.55 -40.11
N GLY A 12 -7.07 17.77 -40.32
CA GLY A 12 -8.47 18.12 -40.09
C GLY A 12 -8.74 19.62 -39.90
N SER A 13 -10.02 19.99 -39.82
CA SER A 13 -10.46 21.36 -39.54
C SER A 13 -10.17 21.73 -38.08
N VAL A 14 -9.20 22.63 -37.87
CA VAL A 14 -8.79 23.15 -36.55
C VAL A 14 -9.50 24.49 -36.24
N GLN A 15 -10.51 24.86 -37.03
CA GLN A 15 -11.09 26.21 -37.04
C GLN A 15 -11.80 26.64 -35.74
N SER A 16 -11.96 25.73 -34.76
CA SER A 16 -12.63 25.98 -33.47
C SER A 16 -11.70 26.02 -32.25
N LEU A 17 -10.38 25.83 -32.41
CA LEU A 17 -9.43 25.78 -31.28
C LEU A 17 -8.65 27.09 -31.15
N SER A 18 -8.66 27.66 -29.96
CA SER A 18 -7.94 28.90 -29.60
C SER A 18 -6.74 28.61 -28.69
N ALA A 19 -5.77 29.53 -28.66
CA ALA A 19 -4.65 29.44 -27.73
C ALA A 19 -5.15 29.44 -26.27
N GLY A 20 -4.74 28.45 -25.48
CA GLY A 20 -5.20 28.22 -24.11
C GLY A 20 -6.20 27.07 -23.93
N ASP A 21 -6.78 26.55 -25.02
CA ASP A 21 -7.72 25.43 -24.94
C ASP A 21 -7.02 24.12 -24.55
N THR A 22 -7.72 23.27 -23.78
CA THR A 22 -7.22 21.95 -23.37
C THR A 22 -7.77 20.84 -24.25
N VAL A 23 -6.90 20.05 -24.85
CA VAL A 23 -7.27 18.93 -25.74
C VAL A 23 -6.89 17.61 -25.07
N ARG A 24 -7.84 16.68 -25.00
CA ARG A 24 -7.63 15.33 -24.46
C ARG A 24 -7.47 14.34 -25.60
N PHE A 25 -6.37 13.59 -25.58
CA PHE A 25 -6.12 12.54 -26.57
C PHE A 25 -6.88 11.27 -26.20
N THR A 26 -7.67 10.72 -27.13
CA THR A 26 -8.45 9.49 -26.91
C THR A 26 -8.21 8.51 -28.05
N GLY A 27 -7.58 7.37 -27.75
CA GLY A 27 -7.22 6.32 -28.72
C GLY A 27 -5.72 6.28 -29.04
N GLY A 28 -5.12 5.07 -29.03
CA GLY A 28 -3.69 4.86 -29.27
C GLY A 28 -2.78 5.06 -28.05
N VAL A 29 -1.46 4.98 -28.28
CA VAL A 29 -0.42 5.18 -27.24
C VAL A 29 -0.50 6.63 -26.74
N GLY A 30 -0.72 6.82 -25.43
CA GLY A 30 -0.92 8.14 -24.83
C GLY A 30 -2.39 8.55 -24.60
N SER A 31 -3.33 7.61 -24.63
CA SER A 31 -4.72 7.90 -24.29
C SER A 31 -4.86 8.44 -22.85
N GLY A 32 -5.63 9.52 -22.70
CA GLY A 32 -5.82 10.22 -21.43
C GLY A 32 -4.86 11.39 -21.17
N LEU A 33 -3.89 11.64 -22.06
CA LEU A 33 -3.02 12.81 -21.98
C LEU A 33 -3.85 14.08 -22.24
N VAL A 34 -3.75 15.06 -21.34
CA VAL A 34 -4.38 16.38 -21.46
C VAL A 34 -3.29 17.37 -21.81
N LEU A 35 -3.45 18.05 -22.92
CA LEU A 35 -2.46 18.97 -23.46
C LEU A 35 -3.05 20.37 -23.65
N THR A 36 -2.22 21.40 -23.57
CA THR A 36 -2.65 22.80 -23.74
C THR A 36 -2.19 23.32 -25.10
N VAL A 37 -3.13 23.90 -25.87
CA VAL A 37 -2.89 24.45 -27.20
C VAL A 37 -2.19 25.80 -27.08
N GLU A 38 -1.03 25.95 -27.71
CA GLU A 38 -0.27 27.20 -27.71
C GLU A 38 -0.58 28.04 -28.96
N SER A 39 -0.73 27.39 -30.12
CA SER A 39 -1.21 28.04 -31.34
C SER A 39 -1.85 27.02 -32.30
N ALA A 40 -2.89 27.45 -33.01
CA ALA A 40 -3.58 26.70 -34.04
C ALA A 40 -3.52 27.48 -35.36
N THR A 41 -2.94 26.89 -36.40
CA THR A 41 -2.88 27.47 -37.77
C THR A 41 -3.22 26.37 -38.76
N ASP A 42 -3.87 26.68 -39.88
CA ASP A 42 -4.44 25.73 -40.87
C ASP A 42 -3.83 24.30 -40.85
N GLY A 43 -4.58 23.36 -40.28
CA GLY A 43 -4.23 21.93 -40.20
C GLY A 43 -3.10 21.56 -39.22
N ARG A 44 -2.67 22.49 -38.35
CA ARG A 44 -1.53 22.30 -37.44
C ARG A 44 -1.84 22.85 -36.04
N ILE A 45 -1.56 22.02 -35.03
CA ILE A 45 -1.69 22.41 -33.63
C ILE A 45 -0.31 22.33 -32.98
N VAL A 46 0.18 23.45 -32.47
CA VAL A 46 1.37 23.46 -31.61
C VAL A 46 0.89 23.26 -30.18
N VAL A 47 1.37 22.18 -29.57
CA VAL A 47 0.87 21.72 -28.29
C VAL A 47 2.03 21.58 -27.31
N ARG A 48 1.86 22.15 -26.13
CA ARG A 48 2.84 22.00 -25.06
C ARG A 48 2.46 20.81 -24.18
N GLU A 49 3.39 19.87 -24.04
CA GLU A 49 3.28 18.79 -23.06
C GLU A 49 3.67 19.35 -21.68
N PRO A 50 2.75 19.45 -20.70
CA PRO A 50 3.16 19.74 -19.34
C PRO A 50 4.00 18.56 -18.86
N LEU A 51 5.27 18.83 -18.52
CA LEU A 51 6.21 17.85 -17.96
C LEU A 51 5.65 17.26 -16.66
N ALA A 52 4.88 16.19 -16.77
CA ALA A 52 4.27 15.52 -15.64
C ALA A 52 4.79 14.09 -15.53
N ARG A 53 6.03 13.93 -15.03
CA ARG A 53 6.25 12.93 -13.97
C ARG A 53 7.54 13.15 -13.20
N ASP A 54 7.29 13.55 -11.96
CA ASP A 54 8.20 13.87 -10.90
C ASP A 54 8.21 12.65 -9.95
N GLU A 55 9.35 11.96 -9.74
CA GLU A 55 9.36 10.67 -9.01
C GLU A 55 10.02 10.67 -7.61
N ARG A 56 10.38 11.85 -7.06
CA ARG A 56 10.65 12.09 -5.62
C ARG A 56 10.51 13.58 -5.20
N ASP A 57 9.92 14.44 -6.03
CA ASP A 57 10.25 15.85 -6.43
C ASP A 57 11.04 15.95 -7.78
N GLY A 58 10.98 14.91 -8.64
CA GLY A 58 11.66 14.70 -9.93
C GLY A 58 11.46 15.77 -11.02
N ARG A 59 11.95 16.98 -10.75
CA ARG A 59 12.43 17.90 -11.78
C ARG A 59 13.31 17.16 -12.78
N LEU A 60 12.94 17.31 -14.05
CA LEU A 60 13.74 16.93 -15.20
C LEU A 60 15.10 17.65 -15.12
N VAL A 61 16.20 16.91 -14.91
CA VAL A 61 17.54 17.53 -14.84
C VAL A 61 17.93 18.07 -16.21
N ARG A 62 17.71 17.27 -17.27
CA ARG A 62 17.69 17.66 -18.69
C ARG A 62 17.32 16.45 -19.54
N ILE A 63 16.69 16.67 -20.69
CA ILE A 63 16.64 15.69 -21.77
C ILE A 63 17.99 15.79 -22.49
N LEU A 64 18.78 14.72 -22.48
CA LEU A 64 20.09 14.70 -23.15
C LEU A 64 20.06 13.70 -24.31
N PRO A 65 20.57 14.07 -25.49
CA PRO A 65 20.74 13.13 -26.58
C PRO A 65 21.81 12.10 -26.21
N LEU A 66 21.51 10.82 -26.41
CA LEU A 66 22.48 9.74 -26.25
C LEU A 66 23.49 9.82 -27.41
N GLN A 67 24.78 10.01 -27.12
CA GLN A 67 25.80 10.15 -28.17
C GLN A 67 26.32 8.80 -28.66
N ALA A 68 26.50 7.84 -27.76
CA ALA A 68 26.99 6.50 -28.08
C ALA A 68 26.54 5.47 -27.03
N PHE A 69 26.30 4.24 -27.49
CA PHE A 69 26.00 3.07 -26.66
C PHE A 69 26.97 1.94 -27.00
N ALA A 70 27.75 1.46 -26.03
CA ALA A 70 28.67 0.34 -26.22
C ALA A 70 28.13 -0.92 -25.54
N THR A 71 27.82 -1.94 -26.36
CA THR A 71 27.14 -3.17 -25.96
C THR A 71 27.98 -4.05 -25.05
N ASP A 72 29.29 -4.12 -25.28
CA ASP A 72 30.21 -4.98 -24.53
C ASP A 72 30.45 -4.53 -23.09
N THR A 73 30.15 -3.26 -22.78
CA THR A 73 30.36 -2.67 -21.44
C THR A 73 29.10 -2.06 -20.83
N LEU A 74 27.95 -2.11 -21.54
CA LEU A 74 26.70 -1.48 -21.13
C LEU A 74 26.86 0.00 -20.78
N THR A 75 27.71 0.71 -21.52
CA THR A 75 28.02 2.12 -21.25
C THR A 75 27.26 3.07 -22.18
N ALA A 76 26.57 4.04 -21.58
CA ALA A 76 25.92 5.15 -22.26
C ALA A 76 26.77 6.41 -22.13
N THR A 77 27.06 7.09 -23.25
CA THR A 77 27.83 8.34 -23.26
C THR A 77 26.91 9.55 -23.41
N LEU A 78 27.02 10.49 -22.47
CA LEU A 78 26.21 11.70 -22.39
C LEU A 78 27.10 12.96 -22.26
N PRO A 79 26.62 14.16 -22.61
CA PRO A 79 27.33 15.41 -22.36
C PRO A 79 27.55 15.65 -20.86
N ALA A 80 28.66 16.30 -20.48
CA ALA A 80 29.04 16.58 -19.10
C ALA A 80 27.92 17.30 -18.30
N THR A 81 27.32 16.58 -17.37
CA THR A 81 26.30 16.99 -16.41
C THR A 81 26.53 16.34 -15.04
N SER A 82 26.05 16.91 -13.93
CA SER A 82 26.20 16.27 -12.62
C SER A 82 25.28 15.04 -12.53
N ALA A 83 25.84 13.82 -12.62
CA ALA A 83 25.12 12.56 -12.43
C ALA A 83 25.78 11.75 -11.31
N ALA A 84 24.98 11.11 -10.45
CA ALA A 84 25.47 10.25 -9.38
C ALA A 84 25.12 8.78 -9.64
N THR A 85 25.88 7.85 -9.05
CA THR A 85 25.64 6.40 -9.12
C THR A 85 24.27 5.97 -8.54
N SER A 86 23.54 6.87 -7.89
CA SER A 86 22.19 6.64 -7.37
C SER A 86 21.07 7.03 -8.34
N ASP A 87 21.38 7.60 -9.50
CA ASP A 87 20.40 8.11 -10.45
C ASP A 87 19.90 7.01 -11.41
N GLN A 88 18.68 7.17 -11.93
CA GLN A 88 18.12 6.27 -12.96
C GLN A 88 18.13 6.95 -14.32
N LEU A 89 18.50 6.19 -15.35
CA LEU A 89 18.46 6.60 -16.74
C LEU A 89 17.23 5.99 -17.42
N GLN A 90 16.23 6.78 -17.77
CA GLN A 90 15.15 6.33 -18.64
C GLN A 90 15.54 6.56 -20.10
N LEU A 91 15.62 5.47 -20.86
CA LEU A 91 15.83 5.51 -22.29
C LEU A 91 14.47 5.56 -22.97
N TYR A 92 14.28 6.58 -23.80
CA TYR A 92 13.09 6.75 -24.61
C TYR A 92 13.41 6.54 -26.09
N ARG A 93 12.56 5.76 -26.75
CA ARG A 93 12.58 5.55 -28.20
C ARG A 93 11.61 6.50 -28.90
N ARG A 94 11.93 6.85 -30.14
CA ARG A 94 11.05 7.62 -31.05
C ARG A 94 9.64 7.02 -31.22
N ASP A 95 9.52 5.70 -31.13
CA ASP A 95 8.24 4.97 -31.23
C ASP A 95 7.52 4.78 -29.87
N GLY A 96 7.91 5.51 -28.82
CA GLY A 96 7.22 5.52 -27.52
C GLY A 96 7.59 4.42 -26.53
N GLY A 97 8.65 3.63 -26.80
CA GLY A 97 9.16 2.64 -25.86
C GLY A 97 10.00 3.30 -24.76
N VAL A 98 9.72 2.99 -23.49
CA VAL A 98 10.47 3.49 -22.33
C VAL A 98 11.11 2.32 -21.59
N THR A 99 12.41 2.40 -21.32
CA THR A 99 13.11 1.45 -20.45
C THR A 99 13.89 2.19 -19.37
N GLY A 100 13.57 1.93 -18.10
CA GLY A 100 14.33 2.45 -16.96
C GLY A 100 15.57 1.60 -16.67
N GLN A 101 16.73 2.23 -16.61
CA GLN A 101 18.02 1.59 -16.33
C GLN A 101 18.67 2.23 -15.11
N LYS A 102 19.22 1.40 -14.22
CA LYS A 102 20.00 1.89 -13.08
C LYS A 102 21.43 2.20 -13.52
N ILE A 103 21.96 3.34 -13.08
CA ILE A 103 23.36 3.70 -13.29
C ILE A 103 24.20 3.03 -12.19
N THR A 104 25.17 2.22 -12.57
CA THR A 104 26.01 1.40 -11.67
C THR A 104 27.39 2.01 -11.44
N ALA A 105 27.87 2.81 -12.40
CA ALA A 105 29.08 3.61 -12.26
C ALA A 105 28.96 4.86 -13.13
N VAL A 106 29.54 5.96 -12.66
CA VAL A 106 29.65 7.22 -13.40
C VAL A 106 31.13 7.56 -13.51
N GLN A 107 31.63 7.64 -14.74
CA GLN A 107 33.01 8.09 -15.00
C GLN A 107 32.96 9.33 -15.90
N THR A 108 33.74 10.34 -15.56
CA THR A 108 33.89 11.55 -16.38
C THR A 108 35.12 11.40 -17.27
N ARG A 109 34.94 11.44 -18.59
CA ARG A 109 36.03 11.41 -19.57
C ARG A 109 35.97 12.69 -20.41
N GLY A 110 36.72 13.72 -20.00
CA GLY A 110 36.68 15.03 -20.65
C GLY A 110 35.31 15.71 -20.50
N ASP A 111 34.67 16.10 -21.60
CA ASP A 111 33.35 16.76 -21.65
C ASP A 111 32.17 15.76 -21.74
N GLN A 112 32.44 14.48 -21.44
CA GLN A 112 31.48 13.39 -21.53
C GLN A 112 31.39 12.61 -20.22
N LEU A 113 30.18 12.15 -19.90
CA LEU A 113 29.93 11.16 -18.86
C LEU A 113 29.68 9.80 -19.46
N LEU A 114 30.41 8.85 -18.94
CA LEU A 114 30.22 7.43 -19.16
C LEU A 114 29.37 6.88 -18.01
N LEU A 115 28.13 6.50 -18.32
CA LEU A 115 27.23 5.83 -17.39
C LEU A 115 27.25 4.34 -17.66
N THR A 116 27.65 3.53 -16.68
CA THR A 116 27.54 2.07 -16.77
C THR A 116 26.15 1.64 -16.32
N LEU A 117 25.41 0.89 -17.13
CA LEU A 117 24.04 0.47 -16.84
C LEU A 117 24.01 -0.90 -16.14
N ALA A 118 22.99 -1.12 -15.30
CA ALA A 118 22.86 -2.36 -14.55
C ALA A 118 22.40 -3.57 -15.40
N ARG A 119 21.74 -3.35 -16.54
CA ARG A 119 21.23 -4.39 -17.44
C ARG A 119 21.29 -3.94 -18.89
N ASP A 120 21.38 -4.90 -19.81
CA ASP A 120 21.26 -4.64 -21.24
C ASP A 120 19.82 -4.22 -21.58
N PRO A 121 19.58 -3.01 -22.12
CA PRO A 121 18.27 -2.60 -22.64
C PRO A 121 17.86 -3.38 -23.90
N GLY A 122 18.80 -4.11 -24.52
CA GLY A 122 18.58 -4.93 -25.71
C GLY A 122 18.88 -4.20 -27.03
N PRO A 123 18.97 -4.95 -28.15
CA PRO A 123 19.52 -4.48 -29.42
C PRO A 123 18.78 -3.29 -30.07
N ARG A 124 17.55 -3.06 -29.64
CA ARG A 124 16.62 -2.07 -30.21
C ARG A 124 16.82 -0.64 -29.69
N TYR A 125 17.66 -0.45 -28.68
CA TYR A 125 17.94 0.85 -28.06
C TYR A 125 19.32 1.43 -28.47
N HIS A 126 20.02 0.77 -29.40
CA HIS A 126 21.37 1.14 -29.83
C HIS A 126 21.43 2.30 -30.85
N SER A 127 20.30 2.67 -31.47
CA SER A 127 20.23 3.78 -32.45
C SER A 127 18.96 4.61 -32.21
N GLU A 128 19.11 5.92 -32.02
CA GLU A 128 18.02 6.91 -31.83
C GLU A 128 17.26 6.86 -30.48
N SER A 129 17.99 6.83 -29.36
CA SER A 129 17.38 6.98 -28.02
C SER A 129 17.76 8.32 -27.37
N PHE A 130 16.82 8.96 -26.66
CA PHE A 130 17.13 10.07 -25.75
C PHE A 130 17.05 9.59 -24.31
N ALA A 131 17.93 10.12 -23.45
CA ALA A 131 18.07 9.65 -22.09
C ALA A 131 17.58 10.73 -21.10
N VAL A 132 16.67 10.35 -20.21
CA VAL A 132 16.17 11.18 -19.13
C VAL A 132 16.79 10.69 -17.83
N VAL A 133 17.62 11.51 -17.21
CA VAL A 133 18.20 11.20 -15.89
C VAL A 133 17.20 11.62 -14.81
N LEU A 134 16.65 10.64 -14.11
CA LEU A 134 15.77 10.83 -12.97
C LEU A 134 16.58 10.73 -11.68
N ARG A 135 16.64 11.85 -10.95
CA ARG A 135 17.27 11.90 -9.63
C ARG A 135 16.31 11.32 -8.59
N ARG A 136 16.60 10.12 -8.10
CA ARG A 136 15.89 9.54 -6.96
C ARG A 136 16.73 9.82 -5.70
N THR A 137 16.37 10.85 -4.91
CA THR A 137 16.95 11.09 -3.56
C THR A 137 16.21 10.34 -2.45
N GLN A 138 16.79 9.28 -1.91
CA GLN A 138 16.11 8.39 -0.95
C GLN A 138 16.16 9.10 0.40
N ARG A 139 15.06 9.77 0.79
CA ARG A 139 15.11 10.76 1.88
C ARG A 139 15.24 10.14 3.29
N CYS A 140 14.96 8.85 3.46
CA CYS A 140 15.00 8.19 4.77
C CYS A 140 15.59 6.78 4.72
N SER A 141 16.31 6.39 5.77
CA SER A 141 16.76 5.02 5.98
C SER A 141 15.57 4.11 6.33
N ILE A 142 15.67 2.81 6.00
CA ILE A 142 14.60 1.82 6.27
C ILE A 142 14.20 1.81 7.76
N PRO A 143 15.14 1.77 8.73
CA PRO A 143 14.76 1.75 10.14
C PRO A 143 14.02 3.03 10.57
N LEU A 144 14.46 4.19 10.05
CA LEU A 144 13.80 5.46 10.33
C LEU A 144 12.38 5.49 9.76
N ALA A 145 12.17 4.96 8.55
CA ALA A 145 10.84 4.85 7.96
C ALA A 145 9.90 3.99 8.81
N ILE A 146 10.38 2.83 9.28
CA ILE A 146 9.60 1.96 10.19
C ILE A 146 9.24 2.70 11.49
N LEU A 147 10.20 3.41 12.09
CA LEU A 147 9.95 4.20 13.31
C LEU A 147 8.93 5.32 13.07
N ILE A 148 8.97 5.99 11.92
CA ILE A 148 7.99 7.02 11.55
C ILE A 148 6.59 6.40 11.41
N VAL A 149 6.47 5.25 10.75
CA VAL A 149 5.18 4.56 10.57
C VAL A 149 4.62 4.10 11.92
N LEU A 150 5.44 3.46 12.76
CA LEU A 150 5.00 3.02 14.09
C LEU A 150 4.71 4.20 15.03
N GLY A 151 5.48 5.28 14.93
CA GLY A 151 5.28 6.50 15.71
C GLY A 151 3.99 7.23 15.33
N THR A 152 3.73 7.39 14.03
CA THR A 152 2.47 7.99 13.53
C THR A 152 1.27 7.12 13.92
N ALA A 153 1.33 5.81 13.72
CA ALA A 153 0.28 4.90 14.15
C ALA A 153 0.00 4.95 15.66
N SER A 154 1.04 4.96 16.48
CA SER A 154 0.92 5.09 17.94
C SER A 154 0.29 6.43 18.33
N GLY A 155 0.71 7.52 17.68
CA GLY A 155 0.14 8.86 17.89
C GLY A 155 -1.34 8.93 17.50
N LEU A 156 -1.71 8.35 16.36
CA LEU A 156 -3.11 8.26 15.95
C LEU A 156 -3.93 7.43 16.95
N GLY A 157 -3.45 6.26 17.37
CA GLY A 157 -4.12 5.44 18.40
C GLY A 157 -4.28 6.18 19.73
N LEU A 158 -3.27 6.96 20.14
CA LEU A 158 -3.33 7.80 21.33
C LEU A 158 -4.41 8.89 21.18
N ILE A 159 -4.48 9.55 20.03
CA ILE A 159 -5.51 10.57 19.74
C ILE A 159 -6.91 9.94 19.85
N HIS A 160 -7.17 8.79 19.22
CA HIS A 160 -8.48 8.13 19.35
C HIS A 160 -8.79 7.78 20.80
N GLY A 161 -7.83 7.16 21.50
CA GLY A 161 -7.98 6.79 22.89
C GLY A 161 -8.30 7.99 23.79
N LEU A 162 -7.62 9.12 23.59
CA LEU A 162 -7.83 10.34 24.36
C LEU A 162 -9.16 11.01 24.03
N LEU A 163 -9.55 11.07 22.75
CA LEU A 163 -10.85 11.60 22.34
C LEU A 163 -12.00 10.80 22.98
N ILE A 164 -11.89 9.47 22.99
CA ILE A 164 -12.90 8.59 23.57
C ILE A 164 -12.93 8.73 25.10
N THR A 165 -11.78 8.77 25.76
CA THR A 165 -11.73 8.73 27.24
C THR A 165 -11.85 10.08 27.92
N ARG A 166 -11.25 11.14 27.35
CA ARG A 166 -11.26 12.50 27.92
C ARG A 166 -12.47 13.30 27.48
N LEU A 167 -12.82 13.25 26.20
CA LEU A 167 -13.98 13.97 25.67
C LEU A 167 -15.27 13.15 25.70
N ARG A 168 -15.20 11.87 26.13
CA ARG A 168 -16.34 10.95 26.24
C ARG A 168 -17.12 10.82 24.93
N LEU A 169 -16.40 10.89 23.80
CA LEU A 169 -16.99 10.69 22.48
C LEU A 169 -17.27 9.20 22.25
N GLN A 170 -18.35 8.89 21.54
CA GLN A 170 -18.69 7.52 21.18
C GLN A 170 -17.58 6.93 20.28
N PRO A 171 -17.02 5.75 20.62
CA PRO A 171 -15.93 5.12 19.87
C PRO A 171 -16.14 5.04 18.36
N PHE A 172 -17.35 4.64 17.96
CA PHE A 172 -17.72 4.47 16.56
C PHE A 172 -17.55 5.76 15.75
N VAL A 173 -17.95 6.90 16.29
CA VAL A 173 -17.85 8.20 15.61
C VAL A 173 -16.38 8.58 15.42
N VAL A 174 -15.56 8.39 16.46
CA VAL A 174 -14.13 8.73 16.41
C VAL A 174 -13.41 7.90 15.34
N THR A 175 -13.66 6.59 15.27
CA THR A 175 -13.04 5.71 14.27
C THR A 175 -13.59 5.92 12.86
N LEU A 176 -14.88 6.22 12.72
CA LEU A 176 -15.49 6.51 11.41
C LEU A 176 -14.95 7.82 10.82
N CYS A 177 -14.91 8.88 11.62
CA CYS A 177 -14.28 10.14 11.22
C CYS A 177 -12.79 9.94 10.95
N GLY A 178 -12.09 9.14 11.77
CA GLY A 178 -10.70 8.76 11.57
C GLY A 178 -10.47 8.10 10.21
N LEU A 179 -11.28 7.11 9.84
CA LEU A 179 -11.22 6.45 8.52
C LEU A 179 -11.27 7.46 7.36
N LEU A 180 -12.24 8.40 7.40
CA LEU A 180 -12.41 9.41 6.36
C LEU A 180 -11.25 10.41 6.31
N ILE A 181 -10.81 10.88 7.47
CA ILE A 181 -9.70 11.83 7.60
C ILE A 181 -8.40 11.20 7.12
N TYR A 182 -8.08 9.97 7.54
CA TYR A 182 -6.82 9.31 7.17
C TYR A 182 -6.79 8.93 5.69
N ARG A 183 -7.92 8.50 5.13
CA ARG A 183 -8.02 8.23 3.69
C ARG A 183 -7.93 9.53 2.89
N GLY A 184 -8.53 10.62 3.34
CA GLY A 184 -8.36 11.93 2.70
C GLY A 184 -6.93 12.46 2.78
N ALA A 185 -6.31 12.37 3.97
CA ALA A 185 -4.95 12.80 4.22
C ALA A 185 -3.94 11.98 3.41
N SER A 186 -4.10 10.65 3.33
CA SER A 186 -3.20 9.80 2.54
C SER A 186 -3.28 10.14 1.05
N ARG A 187 -4.48 10.35 0.50
CA ARG A 187 -4.72 10.77 -0.89
C ARG A 187 -4.15 12.15 -1.18
N TRP A 188 -4.34 13.11 -0.27
CA TRP A 188 -3.77 14.45 -0.39
C TRP A 188 -2.24 14.42 -0.35
N LEU A 189 -1.63 13.70 0.61
CA LEU A 189 -0.17 13.57 0.72
C LEU A 189 0.48 12.93 -0.51
N THR A 190 -0.26 12.09 -1.23
CA THR A 190 0.24 11.34 -2.39
C THR A 190 -0.26 11.89 -3.73
N ASN A 191 -1.08 12.95 -3.72
CA ASN A 191 -1.77 13.48 -4.90
C ASN A 191 -2.48 12.37 -5.71
N ASP A 192 -3.11 11.42 -5.00
CA ASP A 192 -3.75 10.22 -5.59
C ASP A 192 -2.84 9.33 -6.45
N ASN A 193 -1.52 9.52 -6.39
CA ASN A 193 -0.58 8.72 -7.15
C ASN A 193 -0.18 7.44 -6.40
N PRO A 194 -0.09 6.30 -7.10
CA PRO A 194 0.49 5.10 -6.52
C PRO A 194 1.95 5.32 -6.12
N ALA A 195 2.31 4.87 -4.92
CA ALA A 195 3.67 4.92 -4.41
C ALA A 195 4.22 3.50 -4.26
N GLY A 196 5.42 3.26 -4.79
CA GLY A 196 6.10 1.97 -4.75
C GLY A 196 7.53 2.02 -4.23
N PHE A 197 8.03 0.86 -3.82
CA PHE A 197 9.32 0.73 -3.14
C PHE A 197 10.53 0.79 -4.09
N GLY A 198 10.30 0.59 -5.40
CA GLY A 198 11.35 0.54 -6.43
C GLY A 198 12.47 -0.44 -6.07
N GLU A 199 13.73 0.02 -6.00
CA GLU A 199 14.89 -0.85 -5.75
C GLU A 199 14.87 -1.56 -4.39
N LEU A 200 14.22 -0.95 -3.38
CA LEU A 200 14.03 -1.55 -2.07
C LEU A 200 13.16 -2.81 -2.14
N GLN A 201 12.35 -2.99 -3.19
CA GLN A 201 11.51 -4.18 -3.34
C GLN A 201 12.34 -5.46 -3.43
N SER A 202 13.55 -5.40 -3.99
CA SER A 202 14.45 -6.57 -4.05
C SER A 202 14.93 -7.03 -2.67
N VAL A 203 15.02 -6.10 -1.70
CA VAL A 203 15.49 -6.36 -0.34
C VAL A 203 14.32 -6.62 0.61
N LEU A 204 13.23 -5.87 0.47
CA LEU A 204 12.08 -5.92 1.38
C LEU A 204 10.98 -6.87 0.92
N GLY A 205 10.84 -7.10 -0.40
CA GLY A 205 9.85 -8.01 -0.97
C GLY A 205 9.91 -9.43 -0.36
N PRO A 206 11.09 -10.03 -0.15
CA PRO A 206 11.21 -11.33 0.51
C PRO A 206 10.60 -11.39 1.92
N VAL A 207 10.49 -10.27 2.65
CA VAL A 207 9.85 -10.27 3.98
C VAL A 207 8.35 -10.58 3.89
N ALA A 208 7.69 -10.12 2.82
CA ALA A 208 6.26 -10.32 2.62
C ALA A 208 5.92 -11.50 1.69
N SER A 209 6.76 -11.85 0.72
CA SER A 209 6.47 -12.92 -0.25
C SER A 209 7.48 -14.08 -0.22
N GLY A 210 8.56 -13.95 0.54
CA GLY A 210 9.57 -14.98 0.65
C GLY A 210 9.06 -16.24 1.34
N ARG A 211 9.67 -17.37 1.02
CA ARG A 211 9.32 -18.68 1.59
C ARG A 211 10.53 -19.26 2.30
N VAL A 212 10.33 -19.73 3.52
CA VAL A 212 11.33 -20.51 4.25
C VAL A 212 11.24 -21.95 3.76
N GLY A 213 12.29 -22.45 3.12
CA GLY A 213 12.33 -23.84 2.65
C GLY A 213 12.44 -24.81 3.81
N LEU A 214 11.44 -25.69 3.95
CA LEU A 214 11.39 -26.73 4.98
C LEU A 214 11.87 -28.09 4.45
N LEU A 215 11.71 -28.33 3.14
CA LEU A 215 12.25 -29.48 2.42
C LEU A 215 13.06 -28.98 1.22
N LEU A 216 14.37 -29.15 1.30
CA LEU A 216 15.33 -28.78 0.26
C LEU A 216 15.78 -30.05 -0.48
N LYS A 217 15.69 -30.06 -1.81
CA LYS A 217 16.37 -31.06 -2.65
C LYS A 217 17.33 -30.32 -3.57
N GLY A 218 18.57 -30.15 -3.12
CA GLY A 218 19.53 -29.22 -3.73
C GLY A 218 19.06 -27.76 -3.58
N ASP A 219 19.25 -26.93 -4.60
CA ASP A 219 18.83 -25.52 -4.64
C ASP A 219 17.32 -25.29 -4.84
N ARG A 220 16.52 -26.37 -4.90
CA ARG A 220 15.07 -26.29 -5.07
C ARG A 220 14.37 -26.49 -3.74
N ILE A 221 13.58 -25.49 -3.34
CA ILE A 221 12.65 -25.57 -2.22
C ILE A 221 11.45 -26.41 -2.69
N LEU A 222 11.35 -27.67 -2.24
CA LEU A 222 10.22 -28.57 -2.57
C LEU A 222 8.98 -28.21 -1.75
N PHE A 223 9.18 -27.80 -0.50
CA PHE A 223 8.12 -27.33 0.38
C PHE A 223 8.63 -26.14 1.19
N GLY A 224 7.95 -25.00 1.08
CA GLY A 224 8.34 -23.78 1.77
C GLY A 224 7.14 -23.04 2.33
N ILE A 225 7.24 -22.67 3.60
CA ILE A 225 6.21 -21.91 4.33
C ILE A 225 6.47 -20.41 4.12
N PRO A 226 5.48 -19.61 3.72
CA PRO A 226 5.64 -18.16 3.57
C PRO A 226 6.13 -17.50 4.86
N ILE A 227 7.07 -16.56 4.76
CA ILE A 227 7.56 -15.78 5.91
C ILE A 227 6.44 -15.06 6.69
N PRO A 228 5.41 -14.48 6.04
CA PRO A 228 4.28 -13.88 6.75
C PRO A 228 3.57 -14.82 7.73
N PHE A 229 3.58 -16.13 7.47
CA PHE A 229 3.01 -17.11 8.40
C PHE A 229 3.72 -17.06 9.75
N PHE A 230 5.06 -17.08 9.76
CA PHE A 230 5.83 -17.03 11.01
C PHE A 230 5.66 -15.70 11.74
N LEU A 231 5.59 -14.59 11.00
CA LEU A 231 5.32 -13.27 11.59
C LEU A 231 3.93 -13.24 12.24
N MET A 232 2.91 -13.73 11.54
CA MET A 232 1.55 -13.81 12.07
C MET A 232 1.46 -14.73 13.29
N THR A 233 2.09 -15.91 13.23
CA THR A 233 2.13 -16.85 14.36
C THR A 233 2.85 -16.25 15.56
N GLY A 234 4.01 -15.61 15.37
CA GLY A 234 4.73 -14.93 16.43
C GLY A 234 3.88 -13.83 17.07
N LEU A 235 3.21 -13.02 16.25
CA LEU A 235 2.33 -11.96 16.72
C LEU A 235 1.11 -12.50 17.47
N ALA A 236 0.51 -13.58 16.99
CA ALA A 236 -0.61 -14.25 17.65
C ALA A 236 -0.20 -14.85 19.01
N ILE A 237 1.01 -15.42 19.14
CA ILE A 237 1.55 -15.90 20.41
C ILE A 237 1.72 -14.74 21.38
N VAL A 238 2.36 -13.65 20.95
CA VAL A 238 2.55 -12.44 21.79
C VAL A 238 1.19 -11.88 22.23
N ALA A 239 0.24 -11.71 21.30
CA ALA A 239 -1.09 -11.22 21.60
C ALA A 239 -1.84 -12.14 22.58
N THR A 240 -1.70 -13.46 22.44
CA THR A 240 -2.30 -14.44 23.36
C THR A 240 -1.71 -14.32 24.76
N ILE A 241 -0.38 -14.20 24.88
CA ILE A 241 0.30 -14.01 26.17
C ILE A 241 -0.13 -12.68 26.80
N VAL A 242 -0.14 -11.60 26.03
CA VAL A 242 -0.58 -10.28 26.50
C VAL A 242 -2.02 -10.36 27.01
N LEU A 243 -2.94 -10.95 26.25
CA LEU A 243 -4.34 -11.02 26.63
C LEU A 243 -4.61 -11.92 27.85
N THR A 244 -3.93 -13.07 27.95
CA THR A 244 -4.25 -14.10 28.96
C THR A 244 -3.36 -14.04 30.21
N ARG A 245 -2.09 -13.65 30.07
CA ARG A 245 -1.10 -13.71 31.15
C ARG A 245 -0.86 -12.35 31.81
N THR A 246 -1.10 -11.23 31.13
CA THR A 246 -0.81 -9.91 31.71
C THR A 246 -1.98 -9.34 32.52
N VAL A 247 -1.63 -8.44 33.46
CA VAL A 247 -2.61 -7.66 34.24
C VAL A 247 -3.47 -6.79 33.31
N TRP A 248 -2.85 -6.18 32.29
CA TRP A 248 -3.53 -5.33 31.32
C TRP A 248 -4.60 -6.10 30.53
N GLY A 249 -4.29 -7.33 30.10
CA GLY A 249 -5.27 -8.20 29.41
C GLY A 249 -6.49 -8.53 30.27
N ARG A 250 -6.28 -8.82 31.57
CA ARG A 250 -7.40 -9.04 32.51
C ARG A 250 -8.24 -7.79 32.71
N TYR A 251 -7.62 -6.62 32.81
CA TYR A 251 -8.34 -5.35 32.91
C TYR A 251 -9.11 -5.01 31.64
N LEU A 252 -8.57 -5.32 30.46
CA LEU A 252 -9.26 -5.16 29.18
C LEU A 252 -10.53 -6.02 29.11
N LEU A 253 -10.44 -7.30 29.52
CA LEU A 253 -11.59 -8.19 29.56
C LEU A 253 -12.63 -7.75 30.61
N ALA A 254 -12.19 -7.29 31.78
CA ALA A 254 -13.08 -6.75 32.81
C ALA A 254 -13.83 -5.51 32.34
N LEU A 255 -13.10 -4.56 31.72
CA LEU A 255 -13.66 -3.35 31.11
C LEU A 255 -14.74 -3.69 30.08
N GLY A 256 -14.46 -4.66 29.20
CA GLY A 256 -15.40 -5.08 28.17
C GLY A 256 -16.67 -5.77 28.70
N ARG A 257 -16.65 -6.33 29.92
CA ARG A 257 -17.86 -6.94 30.52
C ARG A 257 -18.74 -5.90 31.20
N ASN A 258 -18.14 -5.03 31.99
CA ASN A 258 -18.84 -3.94 32.67
C ASN A 258 -17.85 -2.85 33.06
N GLU A 259 -17.92 -1.71 32.36
CA GLU A 259 -17.04 -0.57 32.60
C GLU A 259 -17.23 0.06 33.99
N GLU A 260 -18.47 0.18 34.45
CA GLU A 260 -18.77 0.76 35.76
C GLU A 260 -18.20 -0.10 36.89
N ALA A 261 -18.40 -1.42 36.82
CA ALA A 261 -17.86 -2.35 37.80
C ALA A 261 -16.32 -2.37 37.79
N ALA A 262 -15.70 -2.31 36.61
CA ALA A 262 -14.24 -2.21 36.48
C ALA A 262 -13.71 -0.93 37.15
N ARG A 263 -14.39 0.20 36.95
CA ARG A 263 -14.03 1.48 37.56
C ARG A 263 -14.20 1.46 39.09
N PHE A 264 -15.30 0.89 39.61
CA PHE A 264 -15.48 0.73 41.06
C PHE A 264 -14.47 -0.24 41.69
N SER A 265 -13.93 -1.17 40.90
CA SER A 265 -12.84 -2.06 41.32
C SER A 265 -11.44 -1.41 41.27
N GLY A 266 -11.36 -0.09 41.07
CA GLY A 266 -10.10 0.68 41.06
C GLY A 266 -9.32 0.59 39.74
N ILE A 267 -9.87 0.00 38.69
CA ILE A 267 -9.21 -0.07 37.37
C ILE A 267 -9.33 1.30 36.69
N ASN A 268 -8.20 1.85 36.23
CA ASN A 268 -8.21 3.06 35.42
C ASN A 268 -8.66 2.71 33.98
N THR A 269 -9.99 2.69 33.78
CA THR A 269 -10.63 2.33 32.51
C THR A 269 -10.11 3.20 31.35
N GLY A 270 -9.91 4.50 31.59
CA GLY A 270 -9.37 5.41 30.60
C GLY A 270 -7.99 5.01 30.07
N ARG A 271 -7.04 4.65 30.96
CA ARG A 271 -5.71 4.20 30.54
C ARG A 271 -5.77 2.89 29.75
N VAL A 272 -6.62 1.95 30.18
CA VAL A 272 -6.79 0.66 29.48
C VAL A 272 -7.35 0.87 28.08
N THR A 273 -8.38 1.71 27.93
CA THR A 273 -8.96 2.08 26.64
C THR A 273 -7.95 2.75 25.73
N VAL A 274 -7.17 3.73 26.22
CA VAL A 274 -6.14 4.42 25.43
C VAL A 274 -5.10 3.43 24.91
N MET A 275 -4.57 2.56 25.78
CA MET A 275 -3.60 1.54 25.39
C MET A 275 -4.18 0.56 24.35
N ALA A 276 -5.46 0.21 24.45
CA ALA A 276 -6.12 -0.67 23.48
C ALA A 276 -6.15 -0.05 22.08
N TYR A 277 -6.46 1.25 21.95
CA TYR A 277 -6.43 1.95 20.66
C TYR A 277 -5.01 2.12 20.11
N VAL A 278 -4.02 2.38 20.96
CA VAL A 278 -2.60 2.44 20.55
C VAL A 278 -2.14 1.09 20.00
N ILE A 279 -2.39 0.00 20.73
CA ILE A 279 -2.02 -1.35 20.30
C ILE A 279 -2.73 -1.70 18.98
N CYS A 280 -4.04 -1.41 18.87
CA CYS A 280 -4.80 -1.64 17.64
C CYS A 280 -4.19 -0.90 16.44
N ALA A 281 -3.87 0.39 16.59
CA ALA A 281 -3.26 1.19 15.53
C ALA A 281 -1.87 0.68 15.12
N VAL A 282 -1.05 0.28 16.09
CA VAL A 282 0.27 -0.32 15.82
C VAL A 282 0.14 -1.65 15.08
N MET A 283 -0.80 -2.51 15.48
CA MET A 283 -1.07 -3.78 14.78
C MET A 283 -1.56 -3.56 13.35
N ALA A 284 -2.44 -2.57 13.14
CA ALA A 284 -2.88 -2.17 11.81
C ALA A 284 -1.72 -1.65 10.94
N ALA A 285 -0.79 -0.88 11.53
CA ALA A 285 0.39 -0.39 10.82
C ALA A 285 1.35 -1.51 10.43
N VAL A 286 1.59 -2.50 11.30
CA VAL A 286 2.39 -3.69 10.99
C VAL A 286 1.75 -4.49 9.85
N GLY A 287 0.44 -4.74 9.93
CA GLY A 287 -0.30 -5.41 8.85
C GLY A 287 -0.26 -4.64 7.53
N GLY A 288 -0.45 -3.31 7.57
CA GLY A 288 -0.39 -2.43 6.41
C GLY A 288 1.01 -2.38 5.78
N MET A 289 2.07 -2.41 6.58
CA MET A 289 3.45 -2.51 6.07
C MET A 289 3.66 -3.85 5.34
N LEU A 290 3.26 -4.98 5.93
CA LEU A 290 3.40 -6.28 5.27
C LEU A 290 2.60 -6.34 3.96
N PHE A 291 1.36 -5.85 3.99
CA PHE A 291 0.50 -5.74 2.83
C PHE A 291 1.13 -4.85 1.74
N SER A 292 1.76 -3.74 2.12
CA SER A 292 2.46 -2.89 1.15
C SER A 292 3.61 -3.59 0.43
N LEU A 293 4.39 -4.36 1.17
CA LEU A 293 5.55 -5.06 0.66
C LEU A 293 5.17 -6.20 -0.28
N GLU A 294 4.01 -6.83 -0.07
CA GLU A 294 3.48 -7.86 -0.97
C GLU A 294 3.19 -7.29 -2.37
N TYR A 295 2.53 -6.13 -2.44
CA TYR A 295 2.08 -5.56 -3.71
C TYR A 295 3.11 -4.66 -4.42
N SER A 296 4.27 -4.40 -3.81
CA SER A 296 5.38 -3.56 -4.35
C SER A 296 5.05 -2.09 -4.63
N SER A 297 3.77 -1.76 -4.83
CA SER A 297 3.21 -0.45 -5.07
C SER A 297 1.79 -0.41 -4.51
N ILE A 298 1.46 0.66 -3.79
CA ILE A 298 0.12 0.89 -3.26
C ILE A 298 -0.50 2.11 -3.93
N SER A 299 -1.75 1.98 -4.35
CA SER A 299 -2.60 3.13 -4.67
C SER A 299 -3.45 3.57 -3.47
N PRO A 300 -3.41 4.85 -3.06
CA PRO A 300 -4.14 5.38 -1.90
C PRO A 300 -5.67 5.35 -2.09
N SER A 301 -6.16 5.30 -3.34
CA SER A 301 -7.59 5.33 -3.65
C SER A 301 -8.28 3.95 -3.56
N SER A 302 -7.52 2.88 -3.81
CA SER A 302 -8.09 1.55 -4.08
C SER A 302 -7.67 0.49 -3.07
N PHE A 303 -6.51 0.63 -2.45
CA PHE A 303 -5.98 -0.35 -1.52
C PHE A 303 -6.55 -0.16 -0.10
N GLY A 304 -6.75 -1.27 0.61
CA GLY A 304 -7.30 -1.27 1.97
C GLY A 304 -8.78 -0.87 2.03
N ASN A 305 -9.49 -0.91 0.90
CA ASN A 305 -10.93 -0.71 0.88
C ASN A 305 -11.63 -1.91 1.54
N SER A 306 -12.59 -1.65 2.44
CA SER A 306 -13.41 -2.66 3.11
C SER A 306 -12.68 -3.56 4.11
N PHE A 307 -11.38 -3.36 4.31
CA PHE A 307 -10.58 -4.12 5.28
C PHE A 307 -11.07 -3.86 6.72
N GLU A 308 -11.60 -2.67 6.98
CA GLU A 308 -12.27 -2.29 8.22
C GLU A 308 -13.45 -3.24 8.54
N LEU A 309 -14.27 -3.55 7.54
CA LEU A 309 -15.45 -4.40 7.72
C LEU A 309 -15.04 -5.87 7.78
N TYR A 310 -14.08 -6.29 6.94
CA TYR A 310 -13.55 -7.65 6.95
C TYR A 310 -12.82 -8.00 8.25
N ALA A 311 -12.12 -7.04 8.85
CA ALA A 311 -11.46 -7.23 10.14
C ALA A 311 -12.48 -7.47 11.26
N ILE A 312 -13.56 -6.67 11.30
CA ILE A 312 -14.65 -6.87 12.27
C ILE A 312 -15.31 -8.24 12.04
N ALA A 313 -15.63 -8.56 10.79
CA ALA A 313 -16.21 -9.83 10.40
C ALA A 313 -15.38 -11.04 10.83
N ALA A 314 -14.08 -11.01 10.53
CA ALA A 314 -13.13 -12.06 10.90
C ALA A 314 -13.04 -12.23 12.42
N ALA A 315 -13.02 -11.13 13.17
CA ALA A 315 -12.96 -11.18 14.63
C ALA A 315 -14.24 -11.79 15.23
N VAL A 316 -15.41 -11.40 14.72
CA VAL A 316 -16.70 -11.95 15.19
C VAL A 316 -16.84 -13.42 14.81
N LEU A 317 -16.50 -13.80 13.58
CA LEU A 317 -16.44 -15.20 13.14
C LEU A 317 -15.46 -16.02 14.01
N GLY A 318 -14.37 -15.39 14.45
CA GLY A 318 -13.40 -15.94 15.39
C GLY A 318 -13.85 -16.00 16.86
N GLY A 319 -15.11 -15.63 17.16
CA GLY A 319 -15.71 -15.72 18.49
C GLY A 319 -15.45 -14.51 19.40
N CYS A 320 -15.08 -13.35 18.85
CA CYS A 320 -15.05 -12.10 19.62
C CYS A 320 -16.46 -11.52 19.77
N SER A 321 -16.83 -11.16 21.00
CA SER A 321 -18.12 -10.55 21.32
C SER A 321 -18.14 -9.06 20.93
N LEU A 322 -19.14 -8.65 20.14
CA LEU A 322 -19.41 -7.23 19.86
C LEU A 322 -19.87 -6.45 21.10
N ARG A 323 -20.39 -7.15 22.11
CA ARG A 323 -20.79 -6.55 23.41
C ARG A 323 -19.59 -6.37 24.35
N GLY A 324 -18.42 -6.90 23.99
CA GLY A 324 -17.20 -6.82 24.79
C GLY A 324 -17.05 -7.97 25.79
N GLY A 325 -15.85 -8.05 26.39
CA GLY A 325 -15.56 -8.89 27.55
C GLY A 325 -15.28 -10.37 27.29
N GLU A 326 -15.35 -10.80 26.02
CA GLU A 326 -15.11 -12.17 25.56
C GLU A 326 -14.42 -12.16 24.19
N GLY A 327 -13.40 -13.00 24.02
CA GLY A 327 -12.70 -13.19 22.74
C GLY A 327 -11.49 -14.13 22.87
N SER A 328 -11.06 -14.69 21.74
CA SER A 328 -9.90 -15.59 21.70
C SER A 328 -9.01 -15.28 20.50
N VAL A 329 -7.70 -15.12 20.72
CA VAL A 329 -6.74 -14.84 19.63
C VAL A 329 -6.66 -15.99 18.61
N PRO A 330 -6.60 -17.28 19.01
CA PRO A 330 -6.61 -18.38 18.05
C PRO A 330 -7.89 -18.42 17.21
N GLY A 331 -9.05 -18.10 17.81
CA GLY A 331 -10.30 -17.99 17.10
C GLY A 331 -10.27 -16.90 16.04
N VAL A 332 -9.75 -15.70 16.38
CA VAL A 332 -9.57 -14.60 15.41
C VAL A 332 -8.64 -15.02 14.26
N VAL A 333 -7.55 -15.74 14.54
CA VAL A 333 -6.66 -16.25 13.48
C VAL A 333 -7.41 -17.18 12.54
N ILE A 334 -8.20 -18.12 13.06
CA ILE A 334 -9.03 -19.00 12.23
C ILE A 334 -10.07 -18.19 11.44
N GLY A 335 -10.74 -17.23 12.09
CA GLY A 335 -11.72 -16.36 11.44
C GLY A 335 -11.13 -15.55 10.29
N THR A 336 -9.94 -14.97 10.46
CA THR A 336 -9.21 -14.26 9.40
C THR A 336 -8.79 -15.20 8.27
N ALA A 337 -8.36 -16.43 8.59
CA ALA A 337 -8.02 -17.43 7.58
C ALA A 337 -9.25 -17.84 6.76
N VAL A 338 -10.41 -18.04 7.39
CA VAL A 338 -11.66 -18.33 6.67
C VAL A 338 -12.04 -17.18 5.74
N MET A 339 -11.92 -15.93 6.19
CA MET A 339 -12.17 -14.76 5.35
C MET A 339 -11.23 -14.73 4.12
N GLN A 340 -9.95 -15.03 4.29
CA GLN A 340 -9.00 -15.07 3.18
C GLN A 340 -9.28 -16.23 2.22
N VAL A 341 -9.61 -17.41 2.74
CA VAL A 341 -10.00 -18.57 1.93
C VAL A 341 -11.25 -18.25 1.12
N LEU A 342 -12.25 -17.58 1.72
CA LEU A 342 -13.46 -17.17 1.02
C LEU A 342 -13.14 -16.22 -0.14
N ASN A 343 -12.32 -15.20 0.09
CA ASN A 343 -11.89 -14.26 -0.96
C ASN A 343 -11.17 -14.99 -2.11
N ASN A 344 -10.24 -15.89 -1.77
CA ASN A 344 -9.55 -16.72 -2.75
C ASN A 344 -10.52 -17.63 -3.52
N MET A 345 -11.53 -18.20 -2.88
CA MET A 345 -12.53 -19.05 -3.54
C MET A 345 -13.41 -18.26 -4.51
N ILE A 346 -13.85 -17.05 -4.15
CA ILE A 346 -14.61 -16.16 -5.05
C ILE A 346 -13.79 -15.88 -6.31
N MET A 347 -12.50 -15.58 -6.15
CA MET A 347 -11.57 -15.34 -7.25
C MET A 347 -11.35 -16.60 -8.12
N LEU A 348 -11.14 -17.78 -7.51
CA LEU A 348 -10.90 -19.03 -8.22
C LEU A 348 -12.14 -19.56 -8.96
N LEU A 349 -13.32 -19.39 -8.38
CA LEU A 349 -14.60 -19.76 -8.99
C LEU A 349 -15.05 -18.76 -10.08
N ARG A 350 -14.24 -17.72 -10.37
CA ARG A 350 -14.51 -16.67 -11.36
C ARG A 350 -15.87 -15.99 -11.17
N ILE A 351 -16.31 -15.87 -9.92
CA ILE A 351 -17.53 -15.16 -9.59
C ILE A 351 -17.29 -13.66 -9.89
N PRO A 352 -18.25 -12.94 -10.50
CA PRO A 352 -18.12 -11.51 -10.73
C PRO A 352 -17.80 -10.76 -9.42
N GLN A 353 -16.78 -9.89 -9.43
CA GLN A 353 -16.38 -9.10 -8.25
C GLN A 353 -17.50 -8.21 -7.71
N SER A 354 -18.49 -7.84 -8.54
CA SER A 354 -19.69 -7.13 -8.10
C SER A 354 -20.51 -7.89 -7.06
N LEU A 355 -20.44 -9.23 -7.04
CA LEU A 355 -21.14 -10.09 -6.07
C LEU A 355 -20.30 -10.40 -4.82
N GLU A 356 -19.03 -9.99 -4.79
CA GLU A 356 -18.11 -10.29 -3.69
C GLU A 356 -18.66 -9.80 -2.34
N TYR A 357 -19.12 -8.54 -2.29
CA TYR A 357 -19.70 -7.96 -1.08
C TYR A 357 -20.98 -8.68 -0.64
N THR A 358 -21.82 -9.12 -1.58
CA THR A 358 -23.04 -9.86 -1.29
C THR A 358 -22.73 -11.22 -0.66
N ILE A 359 -21.76 -11.95 -1.22
CA ILE A 359 -21.37 -13.27 -0.71
C ILE A 359 -20.72 -13.14 0.66
N ILE A 360 -19.77 -12.21 0.81
CA ILE A 360 -19.10 -11.98 2.08
C ILE A 360 -20.13 -11.58 3.16
N GLY A 361 -21.02 -10.64 2.84
CA GLY A 361 -22.08 -10.21 3.75
C GLY A 361 -23.01 -11.37 4.17
N ALA A 362 -23.39 -12.23 3.22
CA ALA A 362 -24.22 -13.39 3.50
C ALA A 362 -23.51 -14.41 4.41
N VAL A 363 -22.24 -14.71 4.14
CA VAL A 363 -21.43 -15.65 4.96
C VAL A 363 -21.28 -15.13 6.38
N ILE A 364 -21.01 -13.84 6.56
CA ILE A 364 -20.91 -13.22 7.88
C ILE A 364 -22.24 -13.30 8.62
N LEU A 365 -23.34 -12.93 7.96
CA LEU A 365 -24.67 -12.97 8.55
C LEU A 365 -25.04 -14.39 9.00
N LEU A 366 -24.78 -15.39 8.16
CA LEU A 366 -25.00 -16.79 8.49
C LEU A 366 -24.10 -17.27 9.64
N GLY A 367 -22.82 -16.87 9.64
CA GLY A 367 -21.88 -17.18 10.72
C GLY A 367 -22.34 -16.63 12.07
N VAL A 368 -22.76 -15.36 12.09
CA VAL A 368 -23.26 -14.68 13.30
C VAL A 368 -24.61 -15.27 13.75
N LEU A 369 -25.51 -15.56 12.82
CA LEU A 369 -26.78 -16.24 13.12
C LEU A 369 -26.53 -17.61 13.76
N GLY A 370 -25.61 -18.39 13.20
CA GLY A 370 -25.20 -19.68 13.75
C GLY A 370 -24.67 -19.56 15.18
N ASP A 371 -23.73 -18.63 15.39
CA ASP A 371 -23.14 -18.40 16.72
C ASP A 371 -24.18 -17.97 17.75
N GLU A 372 -25.05 -17.01 17.41
CA GLU A 372 -26.11 -16.54 18.32
C GLU A 372 -27.12 -17.65 18.66
N LEU A 373 -27.48 -18.51 17.69
CA LEU A 373 -28.36 -19.65 17.93
C LEU A 373 -27.72 -20.70 18.84
N VAL A 374 -26.44 -21.03 18.63
CA VAL A 374 -25.69 -21.95 19.49
C VAL A 374 -25.56 -21.39 20.90
N ARG A 375 -25.28 -20.09 21.04
CA ARG A 375 -25.15 -19.43 22.34
C ARG A 375 -26.48 -19.37 23.10
N ARG A 376 -27.58 -19.07 22.41
CA ARG A 376 -28.94 -19.12 22.99
C ARG A 376 -29.32 -20.52 23.46
N THR A 377 -29.02 -21.55 22.69
CA THR A 377 -29.34 -22.93 23.07
C THR A 377 -28.48 -23.39 24.25
N ALA A 378 -27.19 -23.03 24.29
CA ALA A 378 -26.31 -23.30 25.43
C ALA A 378 -26.79 -22.59 26.72
N ALA A 379 -27.19 -21.31 26.62
CA ALA A 379 -27.73 -20.57 27.76
C ALA A 379 -29.03 -21.21 28.30
N ARG A 380 -29.93 -21.63 27.42
CA ARG A 380 -31.17 -22.35 27.80
C ARG A 380 -30.88 -23.69 28.48
N ARG A 381 -29.85 -24.42 28.05
CA ARG A 381 -29.44 -25.69 28.70
C ARG A 381 -28.94 -25.46 30.12
N ARG A 382 -28.13 -24.42 30.35
CA ARG A 382 -27.64 -24.06 31.70
C ARG A 382 -28.76 -23.68 32.65
N LEU A 383 -29.75 -22.92 32.19
CA LEU A 383 -30.94 -22.58 32.97
C LEU A 383 -31.79 -23.80 33.34
N ARG A 384 -31.92 -24.78 32.45
CA ARG A 384 -32.63 -26.03 32.77
C ARG A 384 -31.90 -26.85 33.84
N GLN A 385 -30.56 -26.92 33.76
CA GLN A 385 -29.72 -27.62 34.73
C GLN A 385 -29.67 -26.94 36.10
N SER A 386 -30.01 -25.66 36.23
CA SER A 386 -30.11 -24.98 37.52
C SER A 386 -31.47 -25.10 38.19
N ILE A 387 -32.48 -25.61 37.47
CA ILE A 387 -33.86 -25.78 37.97
C ILE A 387 -34.12 -27.24 38.41
N THR A 388 -33.39 -28.20 37.85
CA THR A 388 -33.27 -29.59 38.33
C THR A 388 -32.16 -29.70 39.35
#